data_AF-A0A920LT67-F1
#
_entry.id   AF-A0A920LT67-F1
#
_cell.length_a   1.000
_cell.length_b   1.000
_cell.length_c   1.000
_cell.angle_alpha   90.00
_cell.angle_beta   90.00
_cell.angle_gamma   90.00
#
_symmetry.space_group_name_H-M   'P 1'
#
loop_
_entity.id
_entity.type
_entity.pdbx_description
1 polymer ?
#
loop_
_entity_poly.entity_id
_entity_poly.type
_entity_poly.pdbx_seq_one_letter_code
_entity_poly.pdbx_strand_id
1 'polypeptide(L)'
;MLKKGHEYNLGQITSFLEDSGFNRTNTVREYGEYAIRGDIVDIFSNPSFYPYRLDFFGEEIEKIRYFDQSSQLGLSEVEQIQLNPVAEYVSHMNV
;
A
#
# COMPACT_ATOMS: atom_id res chain seq x y z
N MET A 1 9.75 -3.87 -0.04
CA MET A 1 9.89 -2.82 1.00
C MET A 1 9.82 -1.47 0.30
N LEU A 2 9.01 -0.54 0.81
CA LEU A 2 8.87 0.83 0.30
C LEU A 2 9.39 1.81 1.35
N LYS A 3 10.04 2.89 0.92
CA LYS A 3 10.71 3.85 1.81
C LYS A 3 10.37 5.28 1.43
N LYS A 4 10.31 6.15 2.43
CA LYS A 4 10.27 7.60 2.23
C LYS A 4 11.54 8.08 1.50
N GLY A 5 11.40 9.12 0.68
CA GLY A 5 12.49 9.74 -0.06
C GLY A 5 13.03 8.92 -1.23
N HIS A 6 12.27 7.91 -1.68
CA HIS A 6 12.66 7.03 -2.78
C HIS A 6 11.61 7.09 -3.88
N GLU A 7 12.08 7.01 -5.13
CA GLU A 7 11.24 6.95 -6.32
C GLU A 7 10.73 5.51 -6.55
N TYR A 8 9.44 5.39 -6.82
CA TYR A 8 8.79 4.16 -7.18
C TYR A 8 7.77 4.41 -8.29
N ASN A 9 7.79 3.53 -9.30
CA ASN A 9 6.74 3.52 -10.30
C ASN A 9 5.44 2.97 -9.70
N LEU A 10 4.41 3.81 -9.67
CA LEU A 10 3.10 3.45 -9.11
C LEU A 10 2.46 2.24 -9.81
N GLY A 11 2.69 2.09 -11.12
CA GLY A 11 2.21 0.93 -11.89
C GLY A 11 2.81 -0.38 -11.38
N GLN A 12 4.12 -0.41 -11.10
CA GLN A 12 4.79 -1.58 -10.54
C GLN A 12 4.29 -1.93 -9.14
N ILE A 13 4.04 -0.94 -8.29
CA ILE A 13 3.44 -1.16 -6.97
C ILE A 13 2.04 -1.76 -7.12
N THR A 14 1.23 -1.23 -8.03
CA THR A 14 -0.13 -1.70 -8.28
C THR A 14 -0.15 -3.14 -8.77
N SER A 15 0.68 -3.48 -9.77
CA SER A 15 0.81 -4.85 -10.25
C SER A 15 1.26 -5.80 -9.14
N PHE A 16 2.24 -5.41 -8.31
CA PHE A 16 2.64 -6.22 -7.16
C PHE A 16 1.49 -6.45 -6.18
N LEU A 17 0.68 -5.43 -5.88
CA LEU A 17 -0.46 -5.57 -4.96
C LEU A 17 -1.52 -6.52 -5.53
N GLU A 18 -1.88 -6.37 -6.81
CA GLU A 18 -2.85 -7.24 -7.49
C GLU A 18 -2.36 -8.70 -7.52
N ASP A 19 -1.10 -8.92 -7.94
CA ASP A 19 -0.47 -10.24 -7.99
C ASP A 19 -0.31 -10.87 -6.60
N SER A 20 -0.24 -10.04 -5.55
CA SER A 20 -0.14 -10.44 -4.15
C SER A 20 -1.49 -10.70 -3.47
N GLY A 21 -2.60 -10.62 -4.23
CA GLY A 21 -3.95 -10.89 -3.75
C GLY A 21 -4.62 -9.74 -3.02
N PHE A 22 -4.12 -8.50 -3.18
CA PHE A 22 -4.81 -7.33 -2.64
C PHE A 22 -6.01 -6.95 -3.51
N ASN A 23 -7.10 -6.54 -2.86
CA ASN A 23 -8.30 -6.06 -3.51
C ASN A 23 -8.26 -4.55 -3.68
N ARG A 24 -8.42 -4.06 -4.92
CA ARG A 24 -8.53 -2.63 -5.18
C ARG A 24 -9.91 -2.12 -4.80
N THR A 25 -9.96 -1.09 -3.96
CA THR A 25 -11.21 -0.46 -3.51
C THR A 25 -11.15 1.06 -3.62
N ASN A 26 -12.27 1.72 -3.36
CA ASN A 26 -12.34 3.19 -3.31
C ASN A 26 -11.86 3.76 -1.96
N THR A 27 -11.87 2.95 -0.90
CA THR A 27 -11.49 3.35 0.46
C THR A 27 -11.11 2.09 1.22
N VAL A 28 -9.90 2.10 1.79
CA VAL A 28 -9.38 0.99 2.59
C VAL A 28 -10.09 0.96 3.95
N ARG A 29 -10.66 -0.21 4.26
CA ARG A 29 -11.37 -0.56 5.50
C ARG A 29 -10.87 -1.88 6.08
N GLU A 30 -10.56 -2.84 5.21
CA GLU A 30 -10.22 -4.21 5.60
C GLU A 30 -8.80 -4.61 5.21
N TYR A 31 -8.29 -5.65 5.88
CA TYR A 31 -7.00 -6.25 5.56
C TYR A 31 -6.97 -6.75 4.11
N GLY A 32 -5.87 -6.50 3.42
CA GLY A 32 -5.69 -6.89 2.02
C GLY A 32 -6.39 -5.98 1.02
N GLU A 33 -6.92 -4.83 1.46
CA GLU A 33 -7.39 -3.80 0.56
C GLU A 33 -6.29 -2.77 0.25
N TYR A 34 -6.38 -2.20 -0.95
CA TYR A 34 -5.66 -0.99 -1.30
C TYR A 34 -6.52 -0.03 -2.11
N ALA A 35 -6.20 1.26 -2.04
CA ALA A 35 -6.88 2.31 -2.81
C ALA A 35 -5.86 3.31 -3.38
N ILE A 36 -6.15 3.85 -4.56
CA ILE A 36 -5.33 4.88 -5.21
C ILE A 36 -6.21 6.11 -5.46
N ARG A 37 -5.76 7.26 -4.96
CA ARG A 37 -6.47 8.55 -5.05
C ARG A 37 -5.48 9.64 -5.44
N GLY A 38 -5.30 9.83 -6.75
CA GLY A 38 -4.29 10.73 -7.28
C GLY A 38 -2.89 10.26 -6.86
N ASP A 39 -2.25 11.10 -6.08
CA ASP A 39 -0.92 11.02 -5.48
C ASP A 39 -0.90 10.19 -4.18
N ILE A 40 -2.05 9.71 -3.71
CA ILE A 40 -2.14 8.91 -2.48
C ILE A 40 -2.38 7.44 -2.78
N VAL A 41 -1.65 6.57 -2.08
CA VAL A 41 -1.88 5.12 -2.05
C VAL A 41 -2.14 4.67 -0.62
N ASP A 42 -3.31 4.13 -0.36
CA ASP A 42 -3.66 3.50 0.92
C ASP A 42 -3.54 1.99 0.79
N ILE A 43 -2.94 1.33 1.78
CA ILE A 43 -2.72 -0.13 1.77
C ILE A 43 -2.89 -0.69 3.18
N PHE A 44 -3.70 -1.73 3.35
CA PHE A 44 -3.78 -2.47 4.61
C PHE A 44 -3.07 -3.82 4.49
N SER A 45 -1.87 -3.93 5.09
CA SER A 45 -1.02 -5.12 5.04
C SER A 45 -0.47 -5.50 6.43
N ASN A 46 -0.14 -6.78 6.60
CA ASN A 46 0.46 -7.36 7.83
C ASN A 46 1.94 -6.93 7.91
N PRO A 47 2.56 -6.74 9.10
CA PRO A 47 2.08 -7.01 10.46
C PRO A 47 1.30 -5.88 11.16
N SER A 48 0.86 -4.85 10.43
CA SER A 48 0.28 -3.66 11.06
C SER A 48 -1.18 -3.84 11.49
N PHE A 49 -1.55 -3.21 12.62
CA PHE A 49 -2.95 -3.06 13.04
C PHE A 49 -3.69 -1.93 12.32
N TYR A 50 -2.95 -0.99 11.69
CA TYR A 50 -3.50 0.13 10.95
C TYR A 50 -3.00 0.13 9.51
N PRO A 51 -3.83 0.54 8.53
CA PRO A 51 -3.37 0.73 7.17
C PRO A 51 -2.33 1.86 7.06
N TYR A 52 -1.57 1.80 5.98
CA TYR A 52 -0.59 2.80 5.60
C TYR A 52 -1.16 3.70 4.52
N ARG A 53 -0.83 4.99 4.60
CA ARG A 53 -1.02 5.98 3.53
C ARG A 53 0.35 6.43 3.04
N LEU A 54 0.61 6.20 1.77
CA LEU A 54 1.76 6.68 1.02
C LEU A 54 1.33 7.94 0.27
N ASP A 55 2.07 9.03 0.47
CA ASP A 55 1.90 10.30 -0.22
C ASP A 55 3.01 10.44 -1.25
N PHE A 56 2.66 10.56 -2.52
CA PHE A 56 3.61 10.67 -3.63
C PHE A 56 3.71 12.11 -4.11
N PHE A 57 4.92 12.50 -4.52
CA PHE A 57 5.16 13.68 -5.35
C PHE A 57 5.86 13.26 -6.63
N GLY A 58 5.11 13.18 -7.72
CA GLY A 58 5.59 12.51 -8.93
C GLY A 58 5.77 11.02 -8.66
N GLU A 59 7.01 10.53 -8.76
CA GLU A 59 7.35 9.13 -8.48
C GLU A 59 7.94 8.94 -7.06
N GLU A 60 8.22 10.01 -6.32
CA GLU A 60 8.82 9.93 -4.99
C GLU A 60 7.78 9.73 -3.88
N ILE A 61 8.03 8.82 -2.93
CA ILE A 61 7.26 8.75 -1.68
C ILE A 61 7.76 9.84 -0.73
N GLU A 62 7.03 10.94 -0.64
CA GLU A 62 7.31 12.06 0.27
C GLU A 62 7.01 11.70 1.73
N LYS A 63 5.92 10.95 1.96
CA LYS A 63 5.46 10.64 3.32
C LYS A 63 4.80 9.28 3.41
N ILE A 64 5.11 8.57 4.49
CA ILE A 64 4.39 7.37 4.88
C ILE A 64 3.84 7.57 6.28
N ARG A 65 2.55 7.27 6.45
CA ARG A 65 1.88 7.38 7.74
C ARG A 65 0.93 6.22 7.96
N TYR A 66 0.75 5.81 9.21
CA TYR A 66 -0.43 5.04 9.59
C TYR A 66 -1.66 5.94 9.47
N PHE A 67 -2.83 5.35 9.28
CA PHE A 67 -4.09 6.07 9.43
C PHE A 67 -5.17 5.18 10.05
N ASP A 68 -6.13 5.79 10.71
CA ASP A 68 -7.28 5.08 11.26
C ASP A 68 -8.31 4.84 10.15
N GLN A 69 -8.58 3.57 9.81
CA GLN A 69 -9.47 3.19 8.72
C GLN A 69 -10.93 3.59 8.93
N SER A 70 -11.35 3.87 10.17
CA SER A 70 -12.73 4.26 10.48
C SER A 70 -12.97 5.74 10.17
N SER A 71 -12.08 6.59 10.68
CA SER A 71 -12.10 8.06 10.57
C SER A 71 -11.37 8.60 9.35
N GLN A 72 -10.51 7.78 8.71
CA GLN A 72 -9.64 8.14 7.58
C GLN A 72 -8.58 9.21 7.92
N LEU A 73 -8.31 9.43 9.21
CA LEU A 73 -7.34 10.41 9.70
C LEU A 73 -5.96 9.78 9.88
N GLY A 74 -4.92 10.53 9.50
CA GLY A 74 -3.53 10.11 9.71
C GLY A 74 -3.16 10.03 11.19
N LEU A 75 -2.29 9.09 11.51
CA LEU A 75 -1.72 8.86 12.83
C LEU A 75 -0.24 9.27 12.80
N SER A 76 0.67 8.37 13.19
CA SER A 76 2.12 8.60 13.16
C SER A 76 2.75 8.34 11.80
N GLU A 77 3.85 9.03 11.52
CA GLU A 77 4.72 8.78 10.37
C GLU A 77 5.66 7.61 10.61
N VAL A 78 6.08 6.97 9.52
CA VAL A 78 7.14 5.96 9.49
C VAL A 78 8.05 6.19 8.29
N GLU A 79 9.30 5.73 8.40
CA GLU A 79 10.28 5.91 7.32
C GLU A 79 10.17 4.85 6.21
N GLN A 80 9.59 3.68 6.54
CA GLN A 80 9.50 2.57 5.60
C GLN A 80 8.41 1.58 5.98
N ILE A 81 7.95 0.82 4.99
CA ILE A 81 7.01 -0.29 5.17
C ILE A 81 7.45 -1.54 4.41
N GLN A 82 7.03 -2.68 4.92
CA GLN A 82 7.12 -3.95 4.22
C GLN A 82 5.73 -4.39 3.79
N LEU A 83 5.55 -4.57 2.48
CA LEU A 83 4.35 -5.17 1.93
C LEU A 83 4.57 -6.69 1.86
N ASN A 84 3.61 -7.43 2.41
CA ASN A 84 3.60 -8.89 2.36
C ASN A 84 2.37 -9.35 1.57
N PRO A 85 2.43 -10.45 0.83
CA PRO A 85 1.27 -10.99 0.14
C PRO A 85 0.11 -11.32 1.10
N VAL A 86 -1.12 -11.10 0.62
CA VAL A 86 -2.38 -11.38 1.34
C VAL A 86 -2.78 -12.83 1.15
N ALA A 87 -2.56 -13.36 -0.04
CA ALA A 87 -2.67 -14.78 -0.36
C ALA A 87 -1.26 -15.36 -0.59
N GLU A 88 -1.08 -16.66 -0.35
CA GLU A 88 0.09 -17.35 -0.89
C GLU A 88 0.12 -17.12 -2.41
N TYR A 89 1.24 -16.56 -2.88
CA TYR A 89 1.47 -16.33 -4.30
C TYR A 89 1.40 -17.68 -5.04
N VAL A 90 0.27 -18.00 -5.66
CA VAL A 90 0.20 -19.11 -6.62
C VAL A 90 0.78 -18.57 -7.92
N SER A 91 2.08 -18.79 -8.11
CA SER A 91 2.73 -18.51 -9.39
C SER A 91 2.02 -19.31 -10.49
N HIS A 92 1.08 -18.70 -11.22
CA HIS A 92 0.72 -19.17 -12.55
C HIS A 92 1.88 -18.83 -13.48
N MET A 93 2.96 -19.61 -13.37
CA MET A 93 3.90 -19.76 -14.47
C MET A 93 3.16 -20.54 -15.55
N ASN A 94 2.81 -19.84 -16.63
CA ASN A 94 2.56 -20.51 -17.90
C ASN A 94 3.84 -21.25 -18.32
N VAL A 95 3.77 -22.58 -18.26
CA VAL A 95 4.52 -23.50 -19.13
C VAL A 95 3.65 -24.71 -19.40
#